data_AF-H0GZ11-F1
#
_entry.id   AF-H0GZ11-F1
#
_cell.length_a   1.000
_cell.length_b   1.000
_cell.length_c   1.000
_cell.angle_alpha   90.00
_cell.angle_beta   90.00
_cell.angle_gamma   90.00
#
_symmetry.space_group_name_H-M   'P 1'
#
loop_
_entity.id
_entity.type
_entity.pdbx_description
1 polymer ?
#
loop_
_entity_poly.entity_id
_entity_poly.type
_entity_poly.pdbx_seq_one_letter_code
_entity_poly.pdbx_strand_id
1 'polypeptide(L)'
;MEIYVRLNADVEHDYAFQVSNEDTINNKIRKIFPSKTGLADLMVLRPSIFHEKEPSKFYKSIHPGYLSEGGCLMFHYDADNEENLGELNDSKPLIDQLWPGQLVVPEWRLSKKNIWVYVTIMLAWLYTDLPDAVSPTPGICLTNQLSKLLIPVAKRMDLPDIAAKLEQEIQANYSSLVAQWLFFVMHIFKIAVITLFLKLGIANPISFNPYKLWTLRDMTSPSAKNNNGKSAGSNSATDLKTILRSLGWIGAKRATYDDYQTNYYNYVIDKMGGAVAAYRAGAIRKAAAPGIQLEAGEGFQSPLENRFTASTFTVIKTEGKFILSEEYFVELENNLKKILEEYDGDIGQMNAEIRRFRRFGIYEPDEKLATLVKLRREISDEKENASKKDAISGIKKNDSKKSK
;
A
#
# COMPACT_ATOMS: atom_id res chain seq x y z
N MET A 1 11.86 -13.69 12.88
CA MET A 1 10.50 -13.75 12.30
C MET A 1 10.36 -12.61 11.28
N GLU A 2 9.62 -12.81 10.19
CA GLU A 2 9.25 -11.71 9.28
C GLU A 2 7.81 -11.27 9.57
N ILE A 3 7.52 -9.97 9.51
CA ILE A 3 6.17 -9.40 9.59
C ILE A 3 5.97 -8.42 8.44
N TYR A 4 4.72 -8.06 8.16
CA TYR A 4 4.40 -7.05 7.15
C TYR A 4 3.86 -5.79 7.82
N VAL A 5 4.21 -4.61 7.31
CA VAL A 5 3.67 -3.34 7.78
C VAL A 5 3.03 -2.61 6.61
N ARG A 6 1.75 -2.23 6.75
CA ARG A 6 1.03 -1.43 5.76
C ARG A 6 1.45 0.03 5.88
N LEU A 7 2.17 0.52 4.88
CA LEU A 7 2.54 1.94 4.80
C LEU A 7 1.48 2.70 3.98
N ASN A 8 1.30 4.00 4.25
CA ASN A 8 0.32 4.87 3.56
C ASN A 8 -1.16 4.46 3.66
N ALA A 9 -1.51 3.50 4.52
CA ALA A 9 -2.84 2.87 4.52
C ALA A 9 -3.23 2.34 3.12
N ASP A 10 -2.25 1.78 2.42
CA ASP A 10 -2.43 1.26 1.07
C ASP A 10 -2.11 -0.23 1.03
N VAL A 11 -3.08 -1.02 0.57
CA VAL A 11 -2.98 -2.49 0.37
C VAL A 11 -1.83 -2.86 -0.57
N GLU A 12 -1.43 -1.95 -1.45
CA GLU A 12 -0.29 -2.08 -2.32
C GLU A 12 1.03 -1.71 -1.64
N HIS A 13 1.08 -1.43 -0.35
CA HIS A 13 2.30 -1.01 0.33
C HIS A 13 2.55 -1.79 1.62
N ASP A 14 2.28 -3.09 1.56
CA ASP A 14 2.56 -4.06 2.64
C ASP A 14 4.01 -4.55 2.55
N TYR A 15 4.93 -3.92 3.29
CA TYR A 15 6.37 -4.20 3.24
C TYR A 15 6.83 -5.18 4.31
N ALA A 16 7.75 -6.07 3.95
CA ALA A 16 8.32 -7.06 4.87
C ALA A 16 9.44 -6.48 5.74
N PHE A 17 9.36 -6.76 7.04
CA PHE A 17 10.33 -6.38 8.07
C PHE A 17 10.79 -7.59 8.85
N GLN A 18 12.10 -7.66 9.10
CA GLN A 18 12.71 -8.67 9.97
C GLN A 18 12.65 -8.23 11.43
N VAL A 19 12.15 -9.12 12.28
CA VAL A 19 11.91 -8.91 13.71
C VAL A 19 12.64 -9.98 14.52
N SER A 20 13.35 -9.52 15.54
CA SER A 20 14.04 -10.32 16.56
C SER A 20 13.14 -10.58 17.78
N ASN A 21 13.53 -11.48 18.66
CA ASN A 21 12.71 -11.87 19.83
C ASN A 21 12.40 -10.68 20.77
N GLU A 22 13.35 -9.76 20.95
CA GLU A 22 13.21 -8.60 21.84
C GLU A 22 12.60 -7.37 21.16
N ASP A 23 12.28 -7.46 19.86
CA ASP A 23 11.72 -6.34 19.13
C ASP A 23 10.24 -6.13 19.54
N THR A 24 9.92 -4.88 19.87
CA THR A 24 8.60 -4.37 20.25
C THR A 24 8.15 -3.31 19.23
N ILE A 25 6.91 -2.86 19.30
CA ILE A 25 6.45 -1.73 18.47
C ILE A 25 7.31 -0.49 18.73
N ASN A 26 7.57 -0.16 20.00
CA ASN A 26 8.32 1.05 20.36
C ASN A 26 9.76 1.06 19.86
N ASN A 27 10.46 -0.07 19.93
CA ASN A 27 11.87 -0.13 19.56
C ASN A 27 12.10 -0.41 18.05
N LYS A 28 11.10 -0.93 17.33
CA LYS A 28 11.24 -1.38 15.93
C LYS A 28 10.34 -0.61 14.98
N ILE A 29 9.03 -0.76 15.11
CA ILE A 29 8.06 -0.25 14.13
C ILE A 29 7.86 1.25 14.27
N ARG A 30 7.73 1.76 15.50
CA ARG A 30 7.55 3.19 15.76
C ARG A 30 8.75 4.01 15.28
N LYS A 31 9.96 3.44 15.18
CA LYS A 31 11.16 4.10 14.63
C LYS A 31 11.12 4.35 13.12
N ILE A 32 10.18 3.75 12.39
CA ILE A 32 10.00 3.97 10.96
C ILE A 32 9.48 5.40 10.69
N PHE A 33 8.63 5.91 11.56
CA PHE A 33 7.83 7.13 11.35
C PHE A 33 8.41 8.48 11.84
N PRO A 34 9.41 8.59 12.75
CA PRO A 34 9.83 9.88 13.24
C PRO A 34 10.52 10.69 12.14
N SER A 35 10.19 11.97 12.02
CA SER A 35 10.63 12.81 10.90
C SER A 35 12.10 13.27 10.97
N LYS A 36 12.89 12.85 11.96
CA LYS A 36 14.31 13.23 12.09
C LYS A 36 15.26 12.04 12.05
N THR A 37 14.77 10.86 12.44
CA THR A 37 15.57 9.65 12.63
C THR A 37 15.01 8.46 11.86
N GLY A 38 13.77 8.57 11.35
CA GLY A 38 13.07 7.53 10.60
C GLY A 38 12.93 7.87 9.12
N LEU A 39 12.14 7.04 8.44
CA LEU A 39 11.91 7.10 6.99
C LEU A 39 10.91 8.18 6.59
N ALA A 40 10.05 8.67 7.49
CA ALA A 40 9.03 9.67 7.17
C ALA A 40 9.58 11.01 6.66
N ASP A 41 10.88 11.26 6.80
CA ASP A 41 11.53 12.45 6.25
C ASP A 41 12.01 12.29 4.81
N LEU A 42 12.20 11.03 4.39
CA LEU A 42 12.77 10.63 3.10
C LEU A 42 11.69 10.07 2.16
N MET A 43 10.59 9.57 2.70
CA MET A 43 9.47 9.01 1.94
C MET A 43 8.13 9.35 2.59
N VAL A 44 7.08 9.30 1.78
CA VAL A 44 5.71 9.48 2.26
C VAL A 44 5.23 8.16 2.85
N LEU A 45 4.96 8.20 4.16
CA LEU A 45 4.46 7.05 4.94
C LEU A 45 3.03 7.22 5.44
N ARG A 46 2.52 8.45 5.44
CA ARG A 46 1.17 8.80 5.87
C ARG A 46 0.20 8.76 4.68
N PRO A 47 -1.09 8.44 4.89
CA PRO A 47 -2.06 8.34 3.80
C PRO A 47 -2.23 9.64 3.02
N SER A 48 -2.25 10.77 3.73
CA SER A 48 -2.44 12.07 3.11
C SER A 48 -1.79 13.21 3.89
N ILE A 49 -1.73 14.39 3.28
CA ILE A 49 -1.15 15.58 3.93
C ILE A 49 -1.90 16.00 5.20
N PHE A 50 -3.17 15.61 5.32
CA PHE A 50 -4.03 15.95 6.44
C PHE A 50 -3.77 15.09 7.68
N HIS A 51 -3.02 14.00 7.53
CA HIS A 51 -2.66 13.13 8.65
C HIS A 51 -1.40 13.64 9.35
N GLU A 52 -1.28 13.27 10.63
CA GLU A 52 -0.03 13.39 11.38
C GLU A 52 1.08 12.57 10.72
N LYS A 53 2.34 12.93 10.98
CA LYS A 53 3.49 12.23 10.38
C LYS A 53 3.77 10.89 11.07
N GLU A 54 3.36 10.76 12.32
CA GLU A 54 3.52 9.56 13.13
C GLU A 54 2.14 8.96 13.40
N PRO A 55 1.99 7.63 13.30
CA PRO A 55 0.75 6.95 13.65
C PRO A 55 0.51 6.99 15.16
N SER A 56 -0.76 6.97 15.58
CA SER A 56 -1.13 6.99 16.99
C SER A 56 -0.93 5.64 17.66
N LYS A 57 -1.39 4.59 16.99
CA LYS A 57 -1.43 3.22 17.47
C LYS A 57 -1.10 2.24 16.36
N PHE A 58 -0.88 1.00 16.75
CA PHE A 58 -0.63 -0.10 15.82
C PHE A 58 -1.58 -1.25 16.12
N TYR A 59 -2.10 -1.84 15.06
CA TYR A 59 -3.00 -2.97 15.10
C TYR A 59 -2.40 -4.13 14.34
N LYS A 60 -2.83 -5.35 14.65
CA LYS A 60 -2.59 -6.53 13.83
C LYS A 60 -3.86 -6.85 13.05
N SER A 61 -3.71 -7.21 11.79
CA SER A 61 -4.81 -7.76 11.02
C SER A 61 -5.07 -9.19 11.47
N ILE A 62 -6.31 -9.46 11.86
CA ILE A 62 -6.86 -10.78 12.12
C ILE A 62 -7.84 -11.16 11.01
N HIS A 63 -7.69 -10.66 9.78
CA HIS A 63 -8.50 -11.16 8.68
C HIS A 63 -8.02 -12.58 8.30
N PRO A 64 -8.89 -13.59 8.07
CA PRO A 64 -8.47 -14.96 7.73
C PRO A 64 -7.50 -15.02 6.56
N GLY A 65 -7.83 -14.27 5.50
CA GLY A 65 -6.98 -14.06 4.35
C GLY A 65 -7.30 -15.03 3.22
N TYR A 66 -6.32 -15.25 2.36
CA TYR A 66 -6.43 -16.10 1.19
C TYR A 66 -5.29 -17.12 1.17
N LEU A 67 -5.62 -18.39 0.98
CA LEU A 67 -4.65 -19.49 0.88
C LEU A 67 -4.30 -19.71 -0.58
N SER A 68 -3.05 -19.46 -0.95
CA SER A 68 -2.54 -19.64 -2.31
C SER A 68 -2.39 -21.13 -2.70
N GLU A 69 -2.22 -21.43 -3.99
CA GLU A 69 -1.95 -22.80 -4.45
C GLU A 69 -0.71 -23.44 -3.83
N GLY A 70 0.28 -22.61 -3.49
CA GLY A 70 1.50 -23.04 -2.80
C GLY A 70 1.35 -23.19 -1.29
N GLY A 71 0.14 -23.07 -0.76
CA GLY A 71 -0.12 -23.14 0.67
C GLY A 71 0.40 -21.95 1.44
N CYS A 72 0.56 -20.78 0.81
CA CYS A 72 0.98 -19.54 1.48
C CYS A 72 -0.21 -18.62 1.75
N LEU A 73 -0.11 -17.78 2.77
CA LEU A 73 -1.14 -16.79 3.08
C LEU A 73 -0.92 -15.46 2.36
N MET A 74 -2.02 -14.93 1.84
CA MET A 74 -2.13 -13.58 1.31
C MET A 74 -3.16 -12.76 2.08
N PHE A 75 -2.94 -11.46 2.16
CA PHE A 75 -3.87 -10.54 2.81
C PHE A 75 -5.07 -10.28 1.91
N HIS A 76 -6.25 -10.20 2.51
CA HIS A 76 -7.44 -9.73 1.83
C HIS A 76 -7.43 -8.20 1.74
N TYR A 77 -8.23 -7.64 0.81
CA TYR A 77 -8.38 -6.18 0.71
C TYR A 77 -8.94 -5.57 1.99
N ASP A 78 -9.85 -6.28 2.66
CA ASP A 78 -10.50 -5.90 3.93
C ASP A 78 -9.65 -6.15 5.19
N ALA A 79 -8.35 -6.41 5.03
CA ALA A 79 -7.45 -6.75 6.14
C ALA A 79 -7.28 -5.61 7.17
N ASP A 80 -7.57 -4.37 6.79
CA ASP A 80 -7.51 -3.17 7.63
C ASP A 80 -8.87 -2.62 8.07
N ASN A 81 -9.96 -3.34 7.79
CA ASN A 81 -11.27 -2.99 8.32
C ASN A 81 -11.30 -3.15 9.84
N GLU A 82 -11.98 -2.24 10.54
CA GLU A 82 -11.99 -2.16 12.02
C GLU A 82 -12.38 -3.48 12.70
N GLU A 83 -13.30 -4.24 12.11
CA GLU A 83 -13.75 -5.56 12.61
C GLU A 83 -12.62 -6.60 12.63
N ASN A 84 -11.61 -6.43 11.77
CA ASN A 84 -10.49 -7.34 11.60
C ASN A 84 -9.20 -6.81 12.25
N LEU A 85 -9.29 -5.82 13.15
CA LEU A 85 -8.13 -5.24 13.81
C LEU A 85 -8.08 -5.62 15.30
N GLY A 86 -6.95 -6.19 15.71
CA GLY A 86 -6.60 -6.39 17.11
C GLY A 86 -5.54 -5.37 17.55
N GLU A 87 -5.76 -4.62 18.63
CA GLU A 87 -4.77 -3.66 19.13
C GLU A 87 -3.49 -4.37 19.60
N LEU A 88 -2.34 -3.86 19.19
CA LEU A 88 -1.03 -4.34 19.64
C LEU A 88 -0.59 -3.60 20.90
N ASN A 89 0.04 -4.31 21.83
CA ASN A 89 0.66 -3.69 22.98
C ASN A 89 2.07 -3.21 22.61
N ASP A 90 2.29 -1.89 22.76
CA ASP A 90 3.49 -1.22 22.31
C ASP A 90 4.80 -1.71 22.99
N SER A 91 4.69 -2.24 24.21
CA SER A 91 5.82 -2.64 25.05
C SER A 91 6.08 -4.15 25.08
N LYS A 92 5.11 -4.96 24.61
CA LYS A 92 5.30 -6.42 24.56
C LYS A 92 6.11 -6.82 23.32
N PRO A 93 6.88 -7.91 23.39
CA PRO A 93 7.54 -8.49 22.23
C PRO A 93 6.56 -8.76 21.08
N LEU A 94 7.00 -8.51 19.85
CA LEU A 94 6.18 -8.73 18.65
C LEU A 94 5.95 -10.22 18.39
N ILE A 95 6.92 -11.07 18.73
CA ILE A 95 6.83 -12.53 18.54
C ILE A 95 5.73 -13.19 19.40
N ASP A 96 5.39 -12.55 20.52
CA ASP A 96 4.35 -13.00 21.45
C ASP A 96 2.96 -12.48 21.07
N GLN A 97 2.86 -11.64 20.03
CA GLN A 97 1.61 -10.98 19.64
C GLN A 97 1.20 -11.25 18.20
N LEU A 98 2.15 -11.67 17.35
CA LEU A 98 1.99 -11.82 15.91
C LEU A 98 2.39 -13.22 15.44
N TRP A 99 1.67 -13.72 14.45
CA TRP A 99 2.10 -14.84 13.63
C TRP A 99 3.20 -14.41 12.65
N PRO A 100 4.10 -15.33 12.25
CA PRO A 100 5.02 -15.08 11.14
C PRO A 100 4.25 -14.66 9.88
N GLY A 101 4.69 -13.57 9.28
CA GLY A 101 4.08 -12.99 8.09
C GLY A 101 2.74 -12.28 8.31
N GLN A 102 2.33 -12.01 9.55
CA GLN A 102 1.10 -11.25 9.84
C GLN A 102 1.27 -9.75 9.53
N LEU A 103 0.15 -9.11 9.15
CA LEU A 103 0.10 -7.69 8.82
C LEU A 103 -0.06 -6.82 10.07
N VAL A 104 0.77 -5.79 10.19
CA VAL A 104 0.66 -4.68 11.13
C VAL A 104 0.12 -3.46 10.40
N VAL A 105 -0.96 -2.90 10.93
CA VAL A 105 -1.68 -1.74 10.38
C VAL A 105 -1.51 -0.55 11.32
N PRO A 106 -0.79 0.51 10.91
CA PRO A 106 -0.71 1.75 11.66
C PRO A 106 -2.03 2.54 11.60
N GLU A 107 -2.49 3.05 12.73
CA GLU A 107 -3.64 3.95 12.81
C GLU A 107 -3.19 5.41 12.66
N TRP A 108 -3.83 6.13 11.73
CA TRP A 108 -3.47 7.50 11.40
C TRP A 108 -4.50 8.49 11.93
N ARG A 109 -4.05 9.52 12.64
CA ARG A 109 -4.90 10.61 13.10
C ARG A 109 -4.85 11.80 12.16
N LEU A 110 -6.00 12.44 11.99
CA LEU A 110 -6.10 13.72 11.29
C LEU A 110 -5.42 14.81 12.12
N SER A 111 -4.48 15.49 11.49
CA SER A 111 -3.80 16.65 12.06
C SER A 111 -4.65 17.90 11.86
N LYS A 112 -5.31 18.35 12.94
CA LYS A 112 -6.06 19.62 12.95
C LYS A 112 -5.20 20.79 12.49
N LYS A 113 -3.91 20.79 12.84
CA LYS A 113 -2.94 21.80 12.42
C LYS A 113 -2.77 21.82 10.90
N ASN A 114 -2.53 20.67 10.27
CA ASN A 114 -2.35 20.60 8.81
C ASN A 114 -3.63 21.02 8.08
N ILE A 115 -4.79 20.60 8.58
CA ILE A 115 -6.10 20.99 8.04
C ILE A 115 -6.28 22.51 8.14
N TRP A 116 -6.02 23.12 9.30
CA TRP A 116 -6.12 24.57 9.47
C TRP A 116 -5.17 25.34 8.56
N VAL A 117 -3.90 24.92 8.47
CA VAL A 117 -2.92 25.54 7.57
C VAL A 117 -3.41 25.46 6.12
N TYR A 118 -3.90 24.30 5.70
CA TYR A 118 -4.45 24.11 4.35
C TYR A 118 -5.65 25.02 4.10
N VAL A 119 -6.63 25.02 5.01
CA VAL A 119 -7.85 25.85 4.90
C VAL A 119 -7.48 27.33 4.84
N THR A 120 -6.56 27.81 5.69
CA THR A 120 -6.09 29.20 5.65
C THR A 120 -5.44 29.55 4.31
N ILE A 121 -4.60 28.67 3.75
CA ILE A 121 -3.97 28.91 2.45
C ILE A 121 -5.03 28.96 1.33
N MET A 122 -5.97 28.02 1.32
CA MET A 122 -7.04 27.97 0.32
C MET A 122 -7.98 29.17 0.43
N LEU A 123 -8.31 29.61 1.66
CA LEU A 123 -9.12 30.81 1.90
C LEU A 123 -8.38 32.08 1.49
N ALA A 124 -7.08 32.18 1.78
CA ALA A 124 -6.26 33.29 1.32
C ALA A 124 -6.21 33.34 -0.22
N TRP A 125 -6.12 32.19 -0.88
CA TRP A 125 -6.18 32.11 -2.34
C TRP A 125 -7.56 32.50 -2.88
N LEU A 126 -8.65 32.01 -2.30
CA LEU A 126 -10.00 32.45 -2.69
C LEU A 126 -10.20 33.95 -2.47
N TYR A 127 -9.63 34.50 -1.40
CA TYR A 127 -9.67 35.93 -1.13
C TYR A 127 -8.98 36.74 -2.22
N THR A 128 -7.81 36.29 -2.72
CA THR A 128 -7.15 37.01 -3.82
C THR A 128 -7.96 36.97 -5.11
N ASP A 129 -8.72 35.89 -5.31
CA ASP A 129 -9.46 35.63 -6.54
C ASP A 129 -10.93 36.11 -6.46
N LEU A 130 -11.32 36.85 -5.40
CA LEU A 130 -12.66 37.42 -5.27
C LEU A 130 -12.99 38.34 -6.47
N PRO A 131 -14.24 38.33 -6.96
CA PRO A 131 -14.68 39.30 -7.97
C PRO A 131 -14.36 40.74 -7.55
N ASP A 132 -13.81 41.54 -8.46
CA ASP A 132 -13.43 42.94 -8.20
C ASP A 132 -14.62 43.77 -7.67
N ALA A 133 -15.85 43.40 -8.05
CA ALA A 133 -17.08 44.04 -7.57
C ALA A 133 -17.31 43.91 -6.05
N VAL A 134 -16.72 42.92 -5.38
CA VAL A 134 -16.93 42.64 -3.95
C VAL A 134 -15.60 42.62 -3.17
N SER A 135 -14.48 42.46 -3.87
CA SER A 135 -13.16 42.45 -3.27
C SER A 135 -12.86 43.80 -2.58
N PRO A 136 -12.47 43.81 -1.30
CA PRO A 136 -12.04 45.03 -0.62
C PRO A 136 -10.68 45.54 -1.16
N THR A 137 -9.96 44.70 -1.91
CA THR A 137 -8.72 45.05 -2.61
C THR A 137 -8.79 44.59 -4.08
N PRO A 138 -9.51 45.32 -4.95
CA PRO A 138 -9.66 44.95 -6.36
C PRO A 138 -8.33 44.80 -7.09
N GLY A 139 -8.24 43.81 -7.98
CA GLY A 139 -7.03 43.55 -8.77
C GLY A 139 -5.84 42.93 -8.01
N ILE A 140 -6.06 42.39 -6.80
CA ILE A 140 -5.03 41.68 -6.01
C ILE A 140 -4.82 40.22 -6.46
N CYS A 141 -5.66 39.72 -7.37
CA CYS A 141 -5.60 38.36 -7.90
C CYS A 141 -4.18 37.92 -8.24
N LEU A 142 -3.88 36.65 -7.97
CA LEU A 142 -2.53 36.10 -8.12
C LEU A 142 -2.06 36.17 -9.57
N THR A 143 -2.98 36.09 -10.54
CA THR A 143 -2.70 36.31 -11.97
C THR A 143 -2.22 37.74 -12.22
N ASN A 144 -2.84 38.75 -11.61
CA ASN A 144 -2.43 40.15 -11.77
C ASN A 144 -1.04 40.40 -11.18
N GLN A 145 -0.70 39.75 -10.06
CA GLN A 145 0.65 39.83 -9.49
C GLN A 145 1.70 39.18 -10.39
N LEU A 146 1.35 38.05 -11.03
CA LEU A 146 2.21 37.42 -12.01
C LEU A 146 2.38 38.30 -13.26
N SER A 147 1.30 38.89 -13.78
CA SER A 147 1.34 39.82 -14.92
C SER A 147 2.20 41.05 -14.59
N LYS A 148 2.09 41.62 -13.38
CA LYS A 148 2.97 42.71 -12.89
C LYS A 148 4.45 42.33 -12.90
N LEU A 149 4.77 41.09 -12.53
CA LEU A 149 6.14 40.58 -12.53
C LEU A 149 6.68 40.32 -13.94
N LEU A 150 5.81 39.94 -14.89
CA LEU A 150 6.18 39.62 -16.27
C LEU A 150 6.31 40.85 -17.18
N ILE A 151 5.59 41.95 -16.91
CA ILE A 151 5.70 43.21 -17.68
C ILE A 151 7.15 43.70 -17.85
N PRO A 152 7.98 43.83 -16.80
CA PRO A 152 9.36 44.30 -16.97
C PRO A 152 10.20 43.30 -17.78
N VAL A 153 9.90 42.00 -17.71
CA VAL A 153 10.57 40.97 -18.50
C VAL A 153 10.19 41.09 -19.99
N ALA A 154 8.90 41.22 -20.29
CA ALA A 154 8.39 41.40 -21.65
C ALA A 154 8.93 42.68 -22.30
N LYS A 155 8.99 43.79 -21.54
CA LYS A 155 9.63 45.04 -21.99
C LYS A 155 11.12 44.87 -22.26
N ARG A 156 11.83 44.09 -21.44
CA ARG A 156 13.27 43.81 -21.63
C ARG A 156 13.55 42.90 -22.82
N MET A 157 12.59 42.06 -23.20
CA MET A 157 12.67 41.17 -24.36
C MET A 157 12.15 41.82 -25.66
N ASP A 158 11.83 43.13 -25.63
CA ASP A 158 11.31 43.91 -26.76
C ASP A 158 10.00 43.34 -27.34
N LEU A 159 9.08 42.92 -26.45
CA LEU A 159 7.76 42.38 -26.79
C LEU A 159 6.64 43.38 -26.37
N PRO A 160 6.47 44.50 -27.10
CA PRO A 160 5.58 45.59 -26.70
C PRO A 160 4.10 45.18 -26.68
N ASP A 161 3.65 44.35 -27.62
CA ASP A 161 2.26 43.88 -27.70
C ASP A 161 1.86 43.03 -26.49
N ILE A 162 2.80 42.22 -26.00
CA ILE A 162 2.59 41.37 -24.83
C ILE A 162 2.57 42.23 -23.57
N ALA A 163 3.49 43.19 -23.45
CA ALA A 163 3.49 44.12 -22.32
C ALA A 163 2.19 44.95 -22.25
N ALA A 164 1.69 45.44 -23.38
CA ALA A 164 0.44 46.21 -23.44
C ALA A 164 -0.79 45.37 -23.03
N LYS A 165 -0.86 44.09 -23.45
CA LYS A 165 -1.93 43.18 -23.04
C LYS A 165 -1.90 42.87 -21.55
N LEU A 166 -0.72 42.65 -20.98
CA LEU A 166 -0.55 42.43 -19.54
C LEU A 166 -0.95 43.68 -18.73
N GLU A 167 -0.63 44.88 -19.23
CA GLU A 167 -1.04 46.14 -18.59
C GLU A 167 -2.56 46.34 -18.61
N GLN A 168 -3.25 45.92 -19.67
CA GLN A 168 -4.71 45.95 -19.73
C GLN A 168 -5.36 44.97 -18.75
N GLU A 169 -4.83 43.75 -18.64
CA GLU A 169 -5.36 42.71 -17.75
C GLU A 169 -5.34 43.12 -16.26
N ILE A 170 -4.33 43.90 -15.85
CA ILE A 170 -4.16 44.32 -14.44
C ILE A 170 -5.19 45.39 -14.01
N GLN A 171 -5.88 46.04 -14.95
CA GLN A 171 -6.85 47.08 -14.61
C GLN A 171 -8.06 46.49 -13.87
N ALA A 172 -8.42 47.11 -12.75
CA ALA A 172 -9.59 46.69 -11.97
C ALA A 172 -10.86 46.78 -12.83
N ASN A 173 -11.71 45.76 -12.74
CA ASN A 173 -12.94 45.63 -13.54
C ASN A 173 -12.73 45.52 -15.06
N TYR A 174 -11.54 45.09 -15.52
CA TYR A 174 -11.32 44.80 -16.94
C TYR A 174 -12.33 43.76 -17.49
N SER A 175 -12.66 42.74 -16.68
CA SER A 175 -13.62 41.70 -17.03
C SER A 175 -15.06 42.07 -16.64
N SER A 176 -16.05 41.63 -17.42
CA SER A 176 -17.47 41.80 -17.09
C SER A 176 -17.86 41.12 -15.77
N LEU A 177 -18.87 41.65 -15.06
CA LEU A 177 -19.34 41.11 -13.77
C LEU A 177 -19.68 39.62 -13.84
N VAL A 178 -20.36 39.18 -14.91
CA VAL A 178 -20.72 37.78 -15.12
C VAL A 178 -19.46 36.92 -15.27
N ALA A 179 -18.48 37.39 -16.04
CA ALA A 179 -17.22 36.68 -16.21
C ALA A 179 -16.44 36.57 -14.89
N GLN A 180 -16.40 37.63 -14.08
CA GLN A 180 -15.74 37.60 -12.76
C GLN A 180 -16.35 36.54 -11.83
N TRP A 181 -17.68 36.45 -11.77
CA TRP A 181 -18.35 35.41 -10.97
C TRP A 181 -18.14 34.01 -11.54
N LEU A 182 -18.17 33.85 -12.87
CA LEU A 182 -17.88 32.57 -13.52
C LEU A 182 -16.47 32.09 -13.19
N PHE A 183 -15.47 32.97 -13.29
CA PHE A 183 -14.09 32.65 -12.93
C PHE A 183 -14.00 32.27 -11.45
N PHE A 184 -14.60 33.04 -10.55
CA PHE A 184 -14.58 32.73 -9.12
C PHE A 184 -15.18 31.35 -8.81
N VAL A 185 -16.31 30.99 -9.42
CA VAL A 185 -16.90 29.63 -9.29
C VAL A 185 -15.94 28.56 -9.78
N MET A 186 -15.24 28.79 -10.90
CA MET A 186 -14.20 27.87 -11.37
C MET A 186 -13.02 27.76 -10.39
N HIS A 187 -12.64 28.83 -9.68
CA HIS A 187 -11.64 28.76 -8.62
C HIS A 187 -12.10 27.91 -7.42
N ILE A 188 -13.36 28.02 -7.01
CA ILE A 188 -13.95 27.17 -5.96
C ILE A 188 -13.92 25.70 -6.40
N PHE A 189 -14.34 25.40 -7.64
CA PHE A 189 -14.31 24.05 -8.18
C PHE A 189 -12.88 23.49 -8.22
N LYS A 190 -11.91 24.29 -8.68
CA LYS A 190 -10.49 23.94 -8.68
C LYS A 190 -9.99 23.59 -7.28
N ILE A 191 -10.34 24.37 -6.26
CA ILE A 191 -9.95 24.08 -4.87
C ILE A 191 -10.61 22.79 -4.37
N ALA A 192 -11.87 22.52 -4.74
CA ALA A 192 -12.52 21.26 -4.42
C ALA A 192 -11.79 20.06 -5.04
N VAL A 193 -11.35 20.18 -6.31
CA VAL A 193 -10.53 19.15 -6.97
C VAL A 193 -9.18 18.98 -6.26
N ILE A 194 -8.48 20.09 -5.93
CA ILE A 194 -7.21 20.02 -5.17
C ILE A 194 -7.43 19.33 -3.81
N THR A 195 -8.52 19.69 -3.11
CA THR A 195 -8.88 19.09 -1.82
C THR A 195 -9.09 17.59 -1.97
N LEU A 196 -9.80 17.16 -3.03
CA LEU A 196 -10.04 15.74 -3.30
C LEU A 196 -8.73 14.98 -3.53
N PHE A 197 -7.84 15.49 -4.38
CA PHE A 197 -6.53 14.87 -4.66
C PHE A 197 -5.66 14.77 -3.41
N LEU A 198 -5.64 15.82 -2.59
CA LEU A 198 -4.89 15.85 -1.34
C LEU A 198 -5.52 14.96 -0.27
N LYS A 199 -6.85 14.82 -0.24
CA LYS A 199 -7.58 13.97 0.72
C LYS A 199 -7.39 12.49 0.41
N LEU A 200 -7.47 12.12 -0.87
CA LEU A 200 -7.24 10.75 -1.35
C LEU A 200 -5.76 10.34 -1.34
N GLY A 201 -4.84 11.26 -1.08
CA GLY A 201 -3.41 10.95 -1.04
C GLY A 201 -2.76 10.79 -2.43
N ILE A 202 -3.49 11.00 -3.52
CA ILE A 202 -2.98 10.96 -4.91
C ILE A 202 -1.81 11.95 -5.07
N ALA A 203 -1.93 13.11 -4.44
CA ALA A 203 -0.84 14.08 -4.31
C ALA A 203 -0.46 14.21 -2.83
N ASN A 204 0.66 13.60 -2.44
CA ASN A 204 1.14 13.64 -1.06
C ASN A 204 2.63 13.99 -1.04
N PRO A 205 2.99 15.28 -1.05
CA PRO A 205 4.40 15.68 -0.98
C PRO A 205 4.97 15.39 0.42
N ILE A 206 6.21 14.88 0.45
CA ILE A 206 7.01 14.70 1.68
C ILE A 206 7.12 16.02 2.45
N SER A 207 7.28 17.13 1.71
CA SER A 207 7.35 18.48 2.25
C SER A 207 6.87 19.50 1.23
N PHE A 208 6.24 20.57 1.72
CA PHE A 208 5.95 21.77 0.93
C PHE A 208 7.15 22.72 0.85
N ASN A 209 8.29 22.41 1.50
CA ASN A 209 9.50 23.20 1.40
C ASN A 209 10.27 22.81 0.12
N PRO A 210 10.38 23.70 -0.89
CA PRO A 210 11.05 23.40 -2.15
C PRO A 210 12.55 23.12 -1.95
N TYR A 211 13.21 23.75 -0.97
CA TYR A 211 14.62 23.48 -0.65
C TYR A 211 14.79 22.03 -0.21
N LYS A 212 13.87 21.53 0.62
CA LYS A 212 13.91 20.15 1.09
C LYS A 212 13.69 19.14 -0.05
N LEU A 213 12.74 19.41 -0.94
CA LEU A 213 12.52 18.59 -2.13
C LEU A 213 13.74 18.57 -3.04
N TRP A 214 14.40 19.72 -3.22
CA TRP A 214 15.62 19.82 -4.00
C TRP A 214 16.76 19.00 -3.39
N THR A 215 16.98 19.10 -2.08
CA THR A 215 17.98 18.29 -1.38
C THR A 215 17.70 16.79 -1.46
N LEU A 216 16.43 16.36 -1.38
CA LEU A 216 16.04 14.96 -1.52
C LEU A 216 16.27 14.42 -2.94
N ARG A 217 16.08 15.27 -3.95
CA ARG A 217 16.36 14.91 -5.36
C ARG A 217 17.85 14.66 -5.58
N ASP A 218 18.70 15.50 -4.99
CA ASP A 218 20.14 15.35 -5.11
C ASP A 218 20.66 14.13 -4.31
N MET A 219 19.99 13.75 -3.22
CA MET A 219 20.27 12.53 -2.44
C MET A 219 19.97 11.22 -3.18
N THR A 220 19.08 11.24 -4.18
CA THR A 220 18.61 10.04 -4.91
C THR A 220 19.31 9.83 -6.26
N SER A 221 20.19 10.74 -6.68
CA SER A 221 20.92 10.65 -7.94
C SER A 221 22.18 9.76 -7.80
N PRO A 222 22.32 8.66 -8.57
CA PRO A 222 23.51 7.79 -8.54
C PRO A 222 24.80 8.45 -9.06
N SER A 223 24.73 9.68 -9.56
CA SER A 223 25.80 10.36 -10.30
C SER A 223 26.15 11.76 -9.78
N ALA A 224 25.92 12.04 -8.50
CA ALA A 224 26.42 13.27 -7.87
C ALA A 224 27.96 13.24 -7.68
N LYS A 225 28.72 13.25 -8.80
CA LYS A 225 30.12 13.66 -8.82
C LYS A 225 30.14 15.19 -8.71
N ASN A 226 30.47 15.70 -7.53
CA ASN A 226 30.79 17.11 -7.39
C ASN A 226 32.20 17.38 -7.96
N ASN A 227 32.29 18.32 -8.91
CA ASN A 227 33.48 18.75 -9.65
C ASN A 227 34.58 19.45 -8.82
N ASN A 228 34.60 19.31 -7.49
CA ASN A 228 35.46 20.13 -6.63
C ASN A 228 36.28 19.37 -5.58
N GLY A 229 36.62 18.10 -5.80
CA GLY A 229 37.70 17.39 -5.08
C GLY A 229 37.63 17.35 -3.54
N LYS A 230 36.57 17.87 -2.94
CA LYS A 230 36.24 17.83 -1.53
C LYS A 230 34.94 17.05 -1.43
N SER A 231 35.03 15.85 -0.85
CA SER A 231 33.88 14.98 -0.57
C SER A 231 32.89 15.66 0.37
N ALA A 232 32.02 16.51 -0.19
CA ALA A 232 30.77 16.89 0.41
C ALA A 232 29.69 15.94 -0.13
N GLY A 233 29.45 14.85 0.62
CA GLY A 233 28.20 14.09 0.52
C GLY A 233 28.23 12.72 -0.17
N SER A 234 29.28 11.89 -0.02
CA SER A 234 29.17 10.46 -0.39
C SER A 234 28.52 9.58 0.70
N ASN A 235 27.84 10.18 1.68
CA ASN A 235 27.33 9.49 2.87
C ASN A 235 25.81 9.24 2.83
N SER A 236 25.03 9.78 1.90
CA SER A 236 23.57 9.85 2.05
C SER A 236 22.80 8.61 1.54
N ALA A 237 23.21 8.04 0.39
CA ALA A 237 22.63 6.79 -0.11
C ALA A 237 23.08 5.57 0.72
N THR A 238 24.31 5.63 1.25
CA THR A 238 24.82 4.70 2.26
C THR A 238 24.06 4.87 3.58
N ASP A 239 23.68 6.09 3.97
CA ASP A 239 22.86 6.35 5.16
C ASP A 239 21.43 5.79 5.01
N LEU A 240 20.70 6.05 3.92
CA LEU A 240 19.36 5.46 3.73
C LEU A 240 19.38 3.93 3.73
N LYS A 241 20.33 3.31 3.01
CA LYS A 241 20.47 1.85 3.02
C LYS A 241 20.80 1.32 4.42
N THR A 242 21.56 2.07 5.20
CA THR A 242 21.90 1.74 6.59
C THR A 242 20.69 1.90 7.51
N ILE A 243 19.88 2.95 7.34
CA ILE A 243 18.62 3.17 8.05
C ILE A 243 17.62 2.05 7.72
N LEU A 244 17.43 1.72 6.45
CA LEU A 244 16.56 0.62 6.03
C LEU A 244 17.01 -0.71 6.64
N ARG A 245 18.31 -1.00 6.61
CA ARG A 245 18.88 -2.20 7.23
C ARG A 245 18.71 -2.21 8.75
N SER A 246 18.91 -1.08 9.43
CA SER A 246 18.76 -1.01 10.90
C SER A 246 17.30 -1.16 11.33
N LEU A 247 16.36 -0.72 10.49
CA LEU A 247 14.92 -0.96 10.67
C LEU A 247 14.50 -2.39 10.32
N GLY A 248 15.40 -3.22 9.77
CA GLY A 248 15.07 -4.58 9.33
C GLY A 248 14.23 -4.62 8.05
N TRP A 249 14.23 -3.56 7.24
CA TRP A 249 13.51 -3.49 5.97
C TRP A 249 14.12 -4.46 4.97
N ILE A 250 13.33 -5.40 4.47
CA ILE A 250 13.81 -6.47 3.58
C ILE A 250 13.76 -6.07 2.10
N GLY A 251 12.91 -5.09 1.74
CA GLY A 251 12.76 -4.65 0.35
C GLY A 251 11.82 -5.52 -0.48
N ALA A 252 11.10 -6.43 0.18
CA ALA A 252 10.02 -7.19 -0.42
C ALA A 252 8.66 -6.60 0.01
N LYS A 253 7.74 -6.52 -0.94
CA LYS A 253 6.34 -6.14 -0.75
C LYS A 253 5.48 -7.38 -0.95
N ARG A 254 4.47 -7.60 -0.10
CA ARG A 254 3.47 -8.65 -0.32
C ARG A 254 2.58 -8.28 -1.51
N ALA A 255 2.33 -9.22 -2.40
CA ALA A 255 1.41 -9.02 -3.52
C ALA A 255 -0.05 -8.97 -3.03
N THR A 256 -0.88 -8.22 -3.76
CA THR A 256 -2.33 -8.33 -3.68
C THR A 256 -2.80 -9.61 -4.39
N TYR A 257 -4.06 -9.99 -4.17
CA TYR A 257 -4.64 -11.16 -4.83
C TYR A 257 -4.53 -11.07 -6.36
N ASP A 258 -4.87 -9.93 -6.95
CA ASP A 258 -4.87 -9.75 -8.42
C ASP A 258 -3.46 -9.84 -9.01
N ASP A 259 -2.47 -9.26 -8.30
CA ASP A 259 -1.06 -9.39 -8.63
C ASP A 259 -0.64 -10.87 -8.63
N TYR A 260 -1.00 -11.62 -7.59
CA TYR A 260 -0.66 -13.04 -7.50
C TYR A 260 -1.35 -13.87 -8.58
N GLN A 261 -2.65 -13.67 -8.79
CA GLN A 261 -3.42 -14.39 -9.79
C GLN A 261 -2.80 -14.23 -11.17
N THR A 262 -2.47 -13.00 -11.56
CA THR A 262 -1.85 -12.69 -12.85
C THR A 262 -0.47 -13.35 -12.98
N ASN A 263 0.36 -13.26 -11.94
CA ASN A 263 1.71 -13.82 -11.96
C ASN A 263 1.71 -15.35 -11.96
N TYR A 264 0.84 -15.98 -11.18
CA TYR A 264 0.69 -17.43 -11.14
C TYR A 264 0.15 -17.97 -12.47
N TYR A 265 -0.83 -17.28 -13.06
CA TYR A 265 -1.36 -17.63 -14.38
C TYR A 265 -0.28 -17.66 -15.46
N ASN A 266 0.54 -16.60 -15.54
CA ASN A 266 1.65 -16.53 -16.48
C ASN A 266 2.69 -17.62 -16.23
N TYR A 267 3.03 -17.86 -14.96
CA TYR A 267 3.95 -18.92 -14.57
C TYR A 267 3.48 -20.32 -15.02
N VAL A 268 2.18 -20.63 -14.86
CA VAL A 268 1.61 -21.91 -15.32
C VAL A 268 1.66 -22.04 -16.85
N ILE A 269 1.40 -20.95 -17.58
CA ILE A 269 1.50 -20.94 -19.04
C ILE A 269 2.93 -21.22 -19.49
N ASP A 270 3.91 -20.54 -18.89
CA ASP A 270 5.32 -20.68 -19.24
C ASP A 270 5.82 -22.09 -18.92
N LYS A 271 5.44 -22.62 -17.75
CA LYS A 271 5.78 -24.00 -17.33
C LYS A 271 5.26 -25.07 -18.29
N MET A 272 4.10 -24.82 -18.92
CA MET A 272 3.48 -25.77 -19.85
C MET A 272 3.98 -25.61 -21.30
N GLY A 273 4.94 -24.70 -21.57
CA GLY A 273 5.46 -24.45 -22.91
C GLY A 273 4.55 -23.58 -23.78
N GLY A 274 3.70 -22.75 -23.15
CA GLY A 274 2.86 -21.76 -23.82
C GLY A 274 1.36 -22.00 -23.70
N ALA A 275 0.59 -20.98 -24.11
CA ALA A 275 -0.85 -20.90 -23.83
C ALA A 275 -1.66 -22.06 -24.44
N VAL A 276 -1.29 -22.52 -25.64
CA VAL A 276 -2.01 -23.60 -26.34
C VAL A 276 -1.86 -24.93 -25.60
N ALA A 277 -0.66 -25.24 -25.12
CA ALA A 277 -0.40 -26.46 -24.35
C ALA A 277 -1.10 -26.42 -22.99
N ALA A 278 -1.02 -25.28 -22.29
CA ALA A 278 -1.71 -25.06 -21.03
C ALA A 278 -3.24 -25.19 -21.16
N TYR A 279 -3.82 -24.70 -22.27
CA TYR A 279 -5.25 -24.85 -22.56
C TYR A 279 -5.66 -26.30 -22.77
N ARG A 280 -4.90 -27.04 -23.60
CA ARG A 280 -5.17 -28.48 -23.87
C ARG A 280 -5.08 -29.33 -22.61
N ALA A 281 -4.19 -28.98 -21.69
CA ALA A 281 -4.05 -29.66 -20.39
C ALA A 281 -5.10 -29.23 -19.34
N GLY A 282 -5.96 -28.24 -19.64
CA GLY A 282 -6.92 -27.69 -18.69
C GLY A 282 -6.29 -26.90 -17.54
N ALA A 283 -4.97 -26.64 -17.59
CA ALA A 283 -4.22 -25.97 -16.53
C ALA A 283 -4.64 -24.50 -16.37
N ILE A 284 -4.99 -23.85 -17.47
CA ILE A 284 -5.47 -22.45 -17.52
C ILE A 284 -6.67 -22.23 -16.59
N ARG A 285 -7.63 -23.17 -16.59
CA ARG A 285 -8.85 -23.01 -15.78
C ARG A 285 -8.56 -23.10 -14.29
N LYS A 286 -7.60 -23.94 -13.89
CA LYS A 286 -7.15 -24.03 -12.49
C LYS A 286 -6.33 -22.79 -12.10
N ALA A 287 -5.45 -22.34 -12.97
CA ALA A 287 -4.62 -21.16 -12.74
C ALA A 287 -5.42 -19.84 -12.71
N ALA A 288 -6.63 -19.82 -13.29
CA ALA A 288 -7.51 -18.66 -13.26
C ALA A 288 -8.12 -18.37 -11.87
N ALA A 289 -8.16 -19.34 -10.95
CA ALA A 289 -8.62 -19.13 -9.58
C ALA A 289 -7.63 -19.79 -8.60
N PRO A 290 -6.40 -19.25 -8.49
CA PRO A 290 -5.31 -19.95 -7.84
C PRO A 290 -5.39 -19.76 -6.34
N GLY A 291 -5.87 -20.78 -5.61
CA GLY A 291 -6.07 -20.74 -4.15
C GLY A 291 -7.53 -20.66 -3.68
N ILE A 292 -7.74 -20.46 -2.38
CA ILE A 292 -9.04 -20.51 -1.67
C ILE A 292 -9.15 -19.36 -0.65
N GLN A 293 -10.31 -18.71 -0.62
CA GLN A 293 -10.63 -17.72 0.42
C GLN A 293 -10.85 -18.43 1.76
N LEU A 294 -10.20 -17.94 2.81
CA LEU A 294 -10.33 -18.51 4.15
C LEU A 294 -11.53 -17.92 4.91
N GLU A 295 -12.12 -18.75 5.77
CA GLU A 295 -13.32 -18.45 6.57
C GLU A 295 -12.97 -18.01 8.00
N ALA A 296 -13.99 -17.60 8.76
CA ALA A 296 -13.81 -17.20 10.15
C ALA A 296 -13.19 -18.32 11.01
N GLY A 297 -12.19 -17.96 11.81
CA GLY A 297 -11.38 -18.86 12.63
C GLY A 297 -10.22 -19.54 11.88
N GLU A 298 -10.01 -19.22 10.60
CA GLU A 298 -8.88 -19.73 9.80
C GLU A 298 -7.76 -18.68 9.62
N GLY A 299 -6.60 -19.11 9.15
CA GLY A 299 -5.49 -18.23 8.79
C GLY A 299 -5.06 -17.33 9.95
N PHE A 300 -4.96 -16.02 9.74
CA PHE A 300 -4.50 -15.09 10.78
C PHE A 300 -5.48 -14.91 11.97
N GLN A 301 -6.69 -15.50 11.92
CA GLN A 301 -7.59 -15.61 13.08
C GLN A 301 -7.23 -16.73 14.05
N SER A 302 -6.23 -17.54 13.71
CA SER A 302 -5.79 -18.64 14.57
C SER A 302 -5.29 -18.11 15.93
N PRO A 303 -5.70 -18.72 17.05
CA PRO A 303 -5.28 -18.29 18.37
C PRO A 303 -3.79 -18.54 18.60
N LEU A 304 -3.05 -17.49 18.94
CA LEU A 304 -1.59 -17.56 19.13
C LEU A 304 -1.19 -18.45 20.31
N GLU A 305 -2.08 -18.63 21.29
CA GLU A 305 -1.89 -19.56 22.42
C GLU A 305 -1.64 -21.00 21.96
N ASN A 306 -2.17 -21.36 20.78
CA ASN A 306 -2.04 -22.70 20.22
C ASN A 306 -0.85 -22.87 19.28
N ARG A 307 0.06 -21.87 19.21
CA ARG A 307 1.18 -21.83 18.26
C ARG A 307 2.05 -23.09 18.25
N PHE A 308 2.38 -23.60 19.43
CA PHE A 308 3.25 -24.77 19.59
C PHE A 308 2.51 -26.06 19.94
N THR A 309 1.20 -25.99 20.19
CA THR A 309 0.40 -27.14 20.65
C THR A 309 -0.50 -27.70 19.55
N ALA A 310 -1.02 -26.85 18.65
CA ALA A 310 -1.84 -27.29 17.54
C ALA A 310 -1.00 -27.73 16.33
N SER A 311 -1.56 -28.61 15.50
CA SER A 311 -0.96 -29.01 14.23
C SER A 311 -1.92 -28.69 13.10
N THR A 312 -1.49 -27.80 12.19
CA THR A 312 -2.27 -27.42 11.01
C THR A 312 -2.69 -28.64 10.17
N PHE A 313 -1.77 -29.59 9.97
CA PHE A 313 -1.99 -30.73 9.09
C PHE A 313 -2.91 -31.80 9.67
N THR A 314 -3.05 -31.88 11.00
CA THR A 314 -4.03 -32.75 11.64
C THR A 314 -5.40 -32.09 11.70
N VAL A 315 -5.46 -30.82 12.12
CA VAL A 315 -6.72 -30.07 12.27
C VAL A 315 -7.47 -29.94 10.95
N ILE A 316 -6.77 -29.74 9.84
CA ILE A 316 -7.44 -29.68 8.53
C ILE A 316 -8.10 -31.02 8.15
N LYS A 317 -7.57 -32.15 8.61
CA LYS A 317 -8.14 -33.48 8.34
C LYS A 317 -9.32 -33.80 9.26
N THR A 318 -9.27 -33.33 10.50
CA THR A 318 -10.29 -33.65 11.52
C THR A 318 -11.43 -32.64 11.55
N GLU A 319 -11.12 -31.36 11.45
CA GLU A 319 -12.07 -30.25 11.59
C GLU A 319 -12.35 -29.53 10.27
N GLY A 320 -11.55 -29.78 9.23
CA GLY A 320 -11.70 -29.14 7.94
C GLY A 320 -11.32 -27.66 7.91
N LYS A 321 -10.58 -27.18 8.93
CA LYS A 321 -10.15 -25.79 9.05
C LYS A 321 -8.65 -25.61 8.85
N PHE A 322 -8.28 -24.56 8.13
CA PHE A 322 -6.88 -24.14 8.00
C PHE A 322 -6.49 -23.20 9.16
N ILE A 323 -5.84 -23.77 10.17
CA ILE A 323 -5.28 -23.00 11.29
C ILE A 323 -3.77 -22.83 11.15
N LEU A 324 -3.21 -21.78 11.74
CA LEU A 324 -1.76 -21.57 11.81
C LEU A 324 -1.16 -22.31 13.00
N SER A 325 -0.02 -22.96 12.77
CA SER A 325 0.85 -23.51 13.81
C SER A 325 2.31 -23.36 13.41
N GLU A 326 3.22 -23.52 14.38
CA GLU A 326 4.66 -23.47 14.10
C GLU A 326 5.08 -24.57 13.10
N GLU A 327 4.43 -25.75 13.15
CA GLU A 327 4.68 -26.85 12.21
C GLU A 327 4.47 -26.42 10.75
N TYR A 328 3.41 -25.65 10.48
CA TYR A 328 3.13 -25.14 9.14
C TYR A 328 4.21 -24.19 8.63
N PHE A 329 4.70 -23.27 9.48
CA PHE A 329 5.77 -22.34 9.09
C PHE A 329 7.10 -23.06 8.86
N VAL A 330 7.43 -24.06 9.67
CA VAL A 330 8.61 -24.90 9.48
C VAL A 330 8.52 -25.65 8.14
N GLU A 331 7.35 -26.15 7.77
CA GLU A 331 7.17 -26.83 6.48
C GLU A 331 7.37 -25.88 5.29
N LEU A 332 6.83 -24.66 5.36
CA LEU A 332 7.07 -23.62 4.34
C LEU A 332 8.56 -23.31 4.18
N GLU A 333 9.30 -23.18 5.28
CA GLU A 333 10.73 -22.93 5.25
C GLU A 333 11.53 -24.12 4.69
N ASN A 334 11.15 -25.35 5.05
CA ASN A 334 11.79 -26.56 4.52
C ASN A 334 11.57 -26.69 3.01
N ASN A 335 10.36 -26.39 2.55
CA ASN A 335 10.05 -26.36 1.12
C ASN A 335 10.91 -25.33 0.37
N LEU A 336 10.96 -24.10 0.89
CA LEU A 336 11.79 -23.05 0.31
C LEU A 336 13.28 -23.47 0.27
N LYS A 337 13.81 -24.09 1.33
CA LYS A 337 15.19 -24.59 1.34
C LYS A 337 15.45 -25.61 0.23
N LYS A 338 14.55 -26.59 0.04
CA LYS A 338 14.66 -27.58 -1.03
C LYS A 338 14.72 -26.92 -2.41
N ILE A 339 13.82 -25.95 -2.68
CA ILE A 339 13.82 -25.19 -3.94
C ILE A 339 15.14 -24.42 -4.10
N LEU A 340 15.67 -23.83 -3.03
CA LEU A 340 16.91 -23.08 -3.08
C LEU A 340 18.15 -23.96 -3.33
N GLU A 341 18.11 -25.21 -2.86
CA GLU A 341 19.16 -26.21 -3.12
C GLU A 341 19.23 -26.62 -4.59
N GLU A 342 18.11 -26.59 -5.33
CA GLU A 342 18.07 -26.92 -6.77
C GLU A 342 18.86 -25.94 -7.65
N TYR A 343 19.09 -24.71 -7.18
CA TYR A 343 19.84 -23.69 -7.92
C TYR A 343 21.37 -23.78 -7.74
N ASP A 344 21.87 -24.78 -6.99
CA ASP A 344 23.29 -25.14 -6.86
C ASP A 344 24.26 -23.95 -6.68
N GLY A 345 23.90 -23.01 -5.80
CA GLY A 345 24.75 -21.87 -5.46
C GLY A 345 24.67 -20.66 -6.40
N ASP A 346 23.76 -20.63 -7.39
CA ASP A 346 23.44 -19.41 -8.14
C ASP A 346 22.74 -18.39 -7.23
N ILE A 347 23.55 -17.52 -6.62
CA ILE A 347 23.12 -16.44 -5.72
C ILE A 347 22.07 -15.53 -6.38
N GLY A 348 22.13 -15.33 -7.70
CA GLY A 348 21.19 -14.48 -8.42
C GLY A 348 19.78 -15.08 -8.41
N GLN A 349 19.67 -16.35 -8.79
CA GLN A 349 18.41 -17.10 -8.83
C GLN A 349 17.86 -17.34 -7.44
N MET A 350 18.71 -17.71 -6.47
CA MET A 350 18.30 -17.87 -5.06
C MET A 350 17.69 -16.58 -4.49
N ASN A 351 18.30 -15.41 -4.75
CA ASN A 351 17.75 -14.13 -4.30
C ASN A 351 16.47 -13.73 -5.04
N ALA A 352 16.31 -14.13 -6.30
CA ALA A 352 15.07 -13.95 -7.03
C ALA A 352 13.95 -14.81 -6.42
N GLU A 353 14.26 -16.06 -6.10
CA GLU A 353 13.36 -17.02 -5.45
C GLU A 353 12.90 -16.52 -4.07
N ILE A 354 13.84 -16.10 -3.21
CA ILE A 354 13.50 -15.57 -1.88
C ILE A 354 12.60 -14.33 -1.99
N ARG A 355 12.87 -13.44 -2.96
CA ARG A 355 12.00 -12.27 -3.21
C ARG A 355 10.63 -12.68 -3.72
N ARG A 356 10.56 -13.69 -4.59
CA ARG A 356 9.31 -14.26 -5.09
C ARG A 356 8.51 -14.88 -3.94
N PHE A 357 9.13 -15.68 -3.08
CA PHE A 357 8.51 -16.27 -1.90
C PHE A 357 7.89 -15.21 -0.98
N ARG A 358 8.63 -14.14 -0.67
CA ARG A 358 8.10 -13.04 0.15
C ARG A 358 6.94 -12.32 -0.53
N ARG A 359 6.99 -12.13 -1.85
CA ARG A 359 5.94 -11.43 -2.59
C ARG A 359 4.68 -12.28 -2.81
N PHE A 360 4.84 -13.51 -3.29
CA PHE A 360 3.77 -14.36 -3.82
C PHE A 360 3.63 -15.71 -3.12
N GLY A 361 4.59 -16.11 -2.30
CA GLY A 361 4.66 -17.45 -1.73
C GLY A 361 5.33 -18.47 -2.66
N ILE A 362 5.13 -19.74 -2.35
CA ILE A 362 5.67 -20.89 -3.09
C ILE A 362 4.78 -21.15 -4.32
N TYR A 363 5.38 -21.49 -5.45
CA TYR A 363 4.63 -21.91 -6.65
C TYR A 363 4.60 -23.42 -6.83
N GLU A 364 5.65 -24.10 -6.37
CA GLU A 364 5.80 -25.55 -6.43
C GLU A 364 5.82 -26.13 -5.01
N PRO A 365 4.65 -26.27 -4.36
CA PRO A 365 4.58 -26.86 -3.04
C PRO A 365 4.98 -28.34 -3.09
N ASP A 366 5.53 -28.83 -1.98
CA ASP A 366 5.76 -30.25 -1.78
C ASP A 366 4.44 -30.97 -1.56
N GLU A 367 4.50 -32.30 -1.51
CA GLU A 367 3.33 -33.14 -1.35
C GLU A 367 2.53 -32.78 -0.07
N LYS A 368 3.19 -32.39 1.01
CA LYS A 368 2.52 -32.09 2.29
C LYS A 368 1.74 -30.77 2.23
N LEU A 369 2.31 -29.72 1.64
CA LEU A 369 1.62 -28.45 1.41
C LEU A 369 0.56 -28.56 0.31
N ALA A 370 0.85 -29.30 -0.77
CA ALA A 370 -0.10 -29.52 -1.86
C ALA A 370 -1.33 -30.30 -1.40
N THR A 371 -1.15 -31.32 -0.55
CA THR A 371 -2.27 -32.07 0.05
C THR A 371 -3.11 -31.21 0.98
N LEU A 372 -2.48 -30.32 1.76
CA LEU A 372 -3.19 -29.36 2.60
C LEU A 372 -4.10 -28.44 1.77
N VAL A 373 -3.58 -27.85 0.69
CA VAL A 373 -4.36 -26.94 -0.17
C VAL A 373 -5.49 -27.71 -0.85
N LYS A 374 -5.20 -28.91 -1.35
CA LYS A 374 -6.19 -29.78 -1.99
C LYS A 374 -7.35 -30.12 -1.04
N LEU A 375 -7.04 -30.53 0.19
CA LEU A 375 -8.06 -30.82 1.21
C LEU A 375 -8.92 -29.58 1.49
N ARG A 376 -8.30 -28.40 1.66
CA ARG A 376 -9.07 -27.17 1.90
C ARG A 376 -9.99 -26.81 0.74
N ARG A 377 -9.52 -27.02 -0.49
CA ARG A 377 -10.28 -26.80 -1.72
C ARG A 377 -11.49 -27.72 -1.81
N GLU A 378 -11.29 -29.01 -1.58
CA GLU A 378 -12.37 -30.01 -1.58
C GLU A 378 -13.48 -29.64 -0.58
N ILE A 379 -13.10 -29.24 0.64
CA ILE A 379 -14.05 -28.77 1.66
C ILE A 379 -14.80 -27.51 1.20
N SER A 380 -14.11 -26.58 0.55
CA SER A 380 -14.72 -25.35 0.01
C SER A 380 -15.74 -25.67 -1.08
N ASP A 381 -15.37 -26.54 -2.01
CA ASP A 381 -16.20 -26.94 -3.14
C ASP A 381 -17.44 -27.72 -2.66
N GLU A 382 -17.29 -28.58 -1.65
CA GLU A 382 -18.41 -29.29 -1.02
C GLU A 382 -19.42 -28.33 -0.38
N LYS A 383 -18.93 -27.33 0.37
CA LYS A 383 -19.78 -26.29 0.98
C LYS A 383 -20.50 -25.45 -0.08
N GLU A 384 -19.81 -25.04 -1.14
CA GLU A 384 -20.40 -24.25 -2.23
C GLU A 384 -21.44 -25.06 -3.01
N ASN A 385 -21.20 -26.34 -3.22
CA ASN A 385 -22.16 -27.23 -3.87
C ASN A 385 -23.37 -27.51 -2.97
N ALA A 386 -23.19 -27.62 -1.66
CA ALA A 386 -24.29 -27.75 -0.70
C ALA A 386 -25.17 -26.48 -0.68
N SER A 387 -24.56 -25.30 -0.58
CA SER A 387 -25.30 -24.03 -0.56
C SER A 387 -26.08 -23.78 -1.85
N LYS A 388 -25.51 -24.13 -3.02
CA LYS A 388 -26.22 -24.08 -4.31
C LYS A 388 -27.42 -25.02 -4.35
N LYS A 389 -27.30 -26.25 -3.84
CA LYS A 389 -28.42 -27.20 -3.75
C LYS A 389 -29.53 -26.67 -2.84
N ASP A 390 -29.18 -26.10 -1.71
CA ASP A 390 -30.15 -25.52 -0.76
C ASP A 390 -30.87 -24.32 -1.35
N ALA A 391 -30.16 -23.42 -2.04
CA ALA A 391 -30.76 -22.28 -2.74
C ALA A 391 -31.77 -22.73 -3.82
N ILE A 392 -31.42 -23.74 -4.62
CA ILE A 392 -32.31 -24.31 -5.66
C ILE A 392 -33.53 -24.99 -5.01
N SER A 393 -33.36 -25.66 -3.86
CA SER A 393 -34.46 -26.27 -3.12
C SER A 393 -35.42 -25.23 -2.50
N GLY A 394 -34.88 -24.10 -2.04
CA GLY A 394 -35.64 -22.97 -1.50
C GLY A 394 -36.47 -22.27 -2.57
N ILE A 395 -35.92 -22.09 -3.78
CA ILE A 395 -36.65 -21.54 -4.93
C ILE A 395 -37.82 -22.45 -5.32
N LYS A 396 -37.60 -23.78 -5.42
CA LYS A 396 -38.68 -24.74 -5.72
C LYS A 396 -39.79 -24.77 -4.65
N LYS A 397 -39.45 -24.56 -3.37
CA LYS A 397 -40.45 -24.46 -2.28
C LYS A 397 -41.27 -23.17 -2.35
N ASN A 398 -40.69 -22.07 -2.81
CA ASN A 398 -41.42 -20.80 -2.96
C ASN A 398 -42.34 -20.79 -4.20
N ASP A 399 -41.95 -21.43 -5.30
CA ASP A 399 -42.80 -21.55 -6.49
C ASP A 399 -43.99 -22.52 -6.28
N SER A 400 -43.82 -23.56 -5.46
CA SER A 400 -44.93 -24.46 -5.08
C SER A 400 -45.88 -23.86 -4.03
N LYS A 401 -45.48 -22.82 -3.31
CA LYS A 401 -46.36 -22.06 -2.41
C LYS A 401 -47.13 -20.92 -3.09
N LYS A 402 -46.66 -20.42 -4.24
CA LYS A 402 -47.37 -19.40 -5.04
C LYS A 402 -48.40 -19.97 -6.02
N SER A 403 -48.44 -21.30 -6.19
CA SER A 403 -49.37 -22.02 -7.09
C SER A 403 -50.54 -22.72 -6.37
N LYS A 404 -50.79 -22.36 -5.10
CA LYS A 404 -52.01 -22.68 -4.36
C LYS A 404 -52.63 -21.37 -3.89
#